data_AF-A0A0E4CRD5-F1
#
_entry.id   AF-A0A0E4CRD5-F1
#
_cell.length_a   1.000
_cell.length_b   1.000
_cell.length_c   1.000
_cell.angle_alpha   90.00
_cell.angle_beta   90.00
_cell.angle_gamma   90.00
#
_symmetry.space_group_name_H-M   'P 1'
#
loop_
_entity.id
_entity.type
_entity.pdbx_description
1 polymer ?
#
loop_
_entity_poly.entity_id
_entity_poly.type
_entity_poly.pdbx_seq_one_letter_code
_entity_poly.pdbx_strand_id
1 'polypeptide(L)'
;MIDTRIEELAPLIGIRAACAATGRAPASYYRAHFKPSSVQSDTFTTAQTQEVSPPLRRESTQPRALSVAEREHVLAVLNCERFADMAPAAVYATLLDEGVYLCSESTMYRLLREAGQTGDRRRQASHPASVKPELVAYQPNSVWSWDIERREALFNRTEVRDHRRRAIAVAR
;
A
#
# COMPACT_ATOMS: atom_id res chain seq x y z
N MET A 1 -1.20 28.41 22.06
CA MET A 1 -1.27 28.32 23.54
C MET A 1 0.11 28.24 24.19
N ILE A 2 1.08 27.47 23.65
CA ILE A 2 2.48 27.46 24.16
C ILE A 2 3.33 28.57 23.52
N ASP A 3 3.23 28.79 22.20
CA ASP A 3 4.06 29.78 21.49
C ASP A 3 3.79 31.23 21.94
N THR A 4 2.52 31.58 22.18
CA THR A 4 2.12 32.88 22.75
C THR A 4 2.79 33.16 24.09
N ARG A 5 2.94 32.13 24.94
CA ARG A 5 3.58 32.29 26.26
C ARG A 5 5.10 32.46 26.14
N ILE A 6 5.70 31.87 25.11
CA ILE A 6 7.11 32.05 24.79
C ILE A 6 7.35 33.48 24.29
N GLU A 7 6.44 34.02 23.46
CA GLU A 7 6.50 35.41 22.97
C GLU A 7 6.39 36.44 24.11
N GLU A 8 5.55 36.21 25.12
CA GLU A 8 5.43 37.08 26.29
C GLU A 8 6.66 37.04 27.21
N LEU A 9 7.29 35.88 27.38
CA LEU A 9 8.44 35.68 28.27
C LEU A 9 9.78 36.02 27.60
N ALA A 10 9.88 35.90 26.27
CA ALA A 10 11.12 36.08 25.53
C ALA A 10 11.81 37.44 25.77
N PRO A 11 11.11 38.59 25.91
CA PRO A 11 11.75 39.88 26.22
C PRO A 11 12.37 39.96 27.61
N LEU A 12 11.87 39.16 28.57
CA LEU A 12 12.28 39.22 29.97
C LEU A 12 13.44 38.25 30.28
N ILE A 13 13.40 37.04 29.72
CA ILE A 13 14.34 35.96 30.06
C ILE A 13 15.07 35.37 28.84
N GLY A 14 14.75 35.83 27.64
CA GLY A 14 15.28 35.30 26.38
C GLY A 14 14.56 34.04 25.90
N ILE A 15 14.57 33.83 24.57
CA ILE A 15 13.79 32.78 23.89
C ILE A 15 14.10 31.37 24.42
N ARG A 16 15.38 31.04 24.65
CA ARG A 16 15.77 29.70 25.11
C ARG A 16 15.26 29.41 26.53
N ALA A 17 15.31 30.39 27.43
CA ALA A 17 14.80 30.24 28.79
C ALA A 17 13.27 30.18 28.80
N ALA A 18 12.60 30.98 27.96
CA ALA A 18 11.15 30.92 27.77
C ALA A 18 10.69 29.56 27.20
N CYS A 19 11.42 29.00 26.23
CA CYS A 19 11.19 27.65 25.72
C CYS A 19 11.35 26.59 26.81
N ALA A 20 12.40 26.69 27.63
CA ALA A 20 12.63 25.76 28.74
C ALA A 20 11.52 25.85 29.81
N ALA A 21 11.10 27.06 30.19
CA ALA A 21 10.07 27.29 31.19
C ALA A 21 8.66 26.83 30.75
N THR A 22 8.39 26.87 29.44
CA THR A 22 7.11 26.44 28.85
C THR A 22 7.12 24.98 28.35
N GLY A 23 8.25 24.29 28.46
CA GLY A 23 8.40 22.89 28.04
C GLY A 23 8.49 22.69 26.52
N ARG A 24 8.75 23.74 25.73
CA ARG A 24 8.92 23.63 24.27
C ARG A 24 10.39 23.45 23.89
N ALA A 25 10.66 22.53 22.96
CA ALA A 25 12.01 22.39 22.40
C ALA A 25 12.40 23.65 21.60
N PRO A 26 13.55 24.31 21.91
CA PRO A 26 13.96 25.54 21.23
C PRO A 26 14.06 25.39 19.71
N ALA A 27 14.52 24.24 19.22
CA ALA A 27 14.65 23.98 17.79
C ALA A 27 13.30 23.99 17.04
N SER A 28 12.24 23.51 17.68
CA SER A 28 10.88 23.52 17.11
C SER A 28 10.33 24.95 17.06
N TYR A 29 10.56 25.73 18.12
CA TYR A 29 10.20 27.15 18.16
C TYR A 29 10.92 27.94 17.07
N TYR A 30 12.25 27.82 16.96
CA TYR A 30 13.00 28.51 15.91
C TYR A 30 12.56 28.08 14.50
N ARG A 31 12.37 26.79 14.22
CA ARG A 31 11.92 26.35 12.87
C ARG A 31 10.54 26.88 12.48
N ALA A 32 9.63 27.02 13.43
CA ALA A 32 8.29 27.55 13.19
C ALA A 32 8.29 29.08 13.05
N HIS A 33 9.14 29.79 13.80
CA HIS A 33 9.18 31.26 13.84
C HIS A 33 10.29 31.87 12.97
N PHE A 34 11.14 31.06 12.33
CA PHE A 34 12.12 31.54 11.36
C PHE A 34 11.40 31.94 10.07
N LYS A 35 11.08 33.23 9.95
CA LYS A 35 10.75 33.84 8.66
C LYS A 35 12.06 34.08 7.91
N PRO A 36 12.31 33.46 6.75
CA PRO A 36 13.44 33.88 5.93
C PRO A 36 13.20 35.33 5.52
N SER A 37 14.01 36.25 6.05
CA SER A 37 13.99 37.64 5.63
C SER A 37 14.32 37.70 4.15
N SER A 38 13.32 37.96 3.30
CA SER A 38 13.53 38.44 1.95
C SER A 38 14.07 39.86 2.05
N VAL A 39 15.39 39.98 2.19
CA VAL A 39 16.10 41.25 2.13
C VAL A 39 16.26 41.62 0.67
N GLN A 40 15.40 42.52 0.17
CA GLN A 40 15.81 43.55 -0.78
C GLN A 40 15.07 44.84 -0.42
N SER A 41 15.71 45.61 0.45
CA SER A 41 15.35 46.98 0.78
C SER A 41 16.05 47.90 -0.21
N ASP A 42 15.30 48.49 -1.14
CA ASP A 42 15.63 49.81 -1.67
C ASP A 42 14.33 50.59 -1.84
N THR A 43 14.36 51.83 -1.36
CA THR A 43 13.35 52.90 -1.43
C THR A 43 12.28 52.96 -0.34
N PHE A 44 12.27 54.12 0.32
CA PHE A 44 11.34 54.57 1.35
C PHE A 44 9.88 54.52 0.88
N THR A 45 9.09 53.55 1.32
CA THR A 45 7.62 53.62 1.32
C THR A 45 7.08 52.69 2.42
N THR A 46 6.10 53.21 3.14
CA THR A 46 5.45 52.68 4.35
C THR A 46 5.14 51.19 4.27
N ALA A 47 5.61 50.46 5.29
CA ALA A 47 5.54 49.01 5.41
C ALA A 47 4.08 48.50 5.50
N GLN A 48 3.67 47.73 4.49
CA GLN A 48 2.62 46.73 4.64
C GLN A 48 3.29 45.39 4.88
N THR A 49 3.14 44.87 6.10
CA THR A 49 3.54 43.50 6.45
C THR A 49 2.61 42.54 5.72
N GLN A 50 2.96 42.19 4.48
CA GLN A 50 2.28 41.16 3.72
C GLN A 50 2.55 39.82 4.41
N GLU A 51 1.50 39.17 4.91
CA GLU A 51 1.57 37.80 5.41
C GLU A 51 1.99 36.90 4.25
N VAL A 52 3.30 36.65 4.14
CA VAL A 52 3.86 35.71 3.18
C VAL A 52 3.38 34.32 3.62
N SER A 53 2.32 33.82 2.99
CA SER A 53 1.95 32.42 3.07
C SER A 53 3.21 31.58 2.84
N PRO A 54 3.44 30.50 3.60
CA PRO A 54 4.63 29.67 3.41
C PRO A 54 4.74 29.34 1.92
N PRO A 55 5.92 29.45 1.29
CA PRO A 55 6.03 29.19 -0.13
C PRO A 55 5.46 27.81 -0.37
N LEU A 56 4.37 27.73 -1.14
CA LEU A 56 3.79 26.46 -1.57
C LEU A 56 4.98 25.64 -2.05
N ARG A 57 5.24 24.53 -1.37
CA ARG A 57 6.34 23.63 -1.70
C ARG A 57 6.09 23.25 -3.15
N ARG A 58 6.83 23.86 -4.08
CA ARG A 58 6.72 23.50 -5.49
C ARG A 58 6.91 21.99 -5.53
N GLU A 59 5.91 21.29 -6.03
CA GLU A 59 5.99 19.85 -6.22
C GLU A 59 7.12 19.60 -7.22
N SER A 60 8.32 19.46 -6.68
CA SER A 60 9.50 19.13 -7.45
C SER A 60 9.40 17.64 -7.74
N THR A 61 8.81 17.30 -8.88
CA THR A 61 8.91 15.94 -9.43
C THR A 61 10.38 15.56 -9.51
N GLN A 62 10.72 14.36 -9.04
CA GLN A 62 12.11 13.92 -9.11
C GLN A 62 12.53 13.82 -10.59
N PRO A 63 13.74 14.28 -10.97
CA PRO A 63 14.16 14.31 -12.37
C PRO A 63 14.29 12.90 -13.00
N ARG A 64 14.35 11.85 -12.18
CA ARG A 64 14.37 10.44 -12.61
C ARG A 64 13.00 9.77 -12.51
N ALA A 65 11.95 10.51 -12.20
CA ALA A 65 10.61 9.95 -12.20
C ALA A 65 10.19 9.63 -13.64
N LEU A 66 9.53 8.49 -13.82
CA LEU A 66 8.90 8.16 -15.09
C LEU A 66 7.89 9.24 -15.46
N SER A 67 8.00 9.75 -16.67
CA SER A 67 6.99 10.58 -17.32
C SER A 67 5.68 9.79 -17.47
N VAL A 68 4.58 10.51 -17.71
CA VAL A 68 3.27 9.88 -17.91
C VAL A 68 3.31 8.88 -19.07
N ALA A 69 3.94 9.24 -20.18
CA ALA A 69 4.09 8.37 -21.35
C ALA A 69 4.89 7.10 -21.06
N GLU A 70 5.97 7.20 -20.27
CA GLU A 70 6.74 6.01 -19.85
C GLU A 70 5.93 5.09 -18.93
N ARG A 71 5.12 5.66 -18.03
CA ARG A 71 4.23 4.88 -17.15
C ARG A 71 3.18 4.12 -17.96
N GLU A 72 2.58 4.77 -18.95
CA GLU A 72 1.64 4.15 -19.88
C GLU A 72 2.30 3.04 -20.69
N HIS A 73 3.53 3.27 -21.17
CA HIS A 73 4.30 2.26 -21.88
C HIS A 73 4.56 1.02 -21.01
N VAL A 74 4.98 1.21 -19.75
CA VAL A 74 5.17 0.09 -18.80
C VAL A 74 3.86 -0.68 -18.59
N LEU A 75 2.73 0.01 -18.40
CA LEU A 75 1.43 -0.64 -18.24
C LEU A 75 0.99 -1.39 -19.50
N ALA A 76 1.27 -0.84 -20.68
CA ALA A 76 0.98 -1.50 -21.95
C ALA A 76 1.79 -2.79 -22.12
N VAL A 77 3.07 -2.78 -21.75
CA VAL A 77 3.91 -3.99 -21.75
C VAL A 77 3.39 -5.02 -20.74
N LEU A 78 3.09 -4.61 -19.51
CA LEU A 78 2.57 -5.54 -18.48
C LEU A 78 1.22 -6.18 -18.85
N ASN A 79 0.40 -5.48 -19.65
CA ASN A 79 -0.91 -5.94 -20.09
C ASN A 79 -0.93 -6.51 -21.51
N CYS A 80 0.23 -6.67 -22.15
CA CYS A 80 0.28 -7.31 -23.46
C CYS A 80 -0.05 -8.81 -23.33
N GLU A 81 -0.52 -9.42 -24.42
CA GLU A 81 -0.94 -10.82 -24.43
C GLU A 81 0.13 -11.77 -23.87
N ARG A 82 1.40 -11.49 -24.18
CA ARG A 82 2.56 -12.26 -23.71
C ARG A 82 2.71 -12.26 -22.18
N PHE A 83 2.39 -11.15 -21.52
CA PHE A 83 2.65 -10.93 -20.09
C PHE A 83 1.37 -10.83 -19.24
N ALA A 84 0.19 -10.94 -19.87
CA ALA A 84 -1.10 -10.73 -19.23
C ALA A 84 -1.27 -11.59 -17.96
N ASP A 85 -0.92 -12.87 -18.03
CA ASP A 85 -1.04 -13.83 -16.92
C ASP A 85 0.23 -13.97 -16.05
N MET A 86 1.27 -13.16 -16.29
CA MET A 86 2.55 -13.25 -15.60
C MET A 86 2.66 -12.28 -14.42
N ALA A 87 3.33 -12.72 -13.36
CA ALA A 87 3.65 -11.85 -12.24
C ALA A 87 4.72 -10.81 -12.64
N PRO A 88 4.68 -9.57 -12.11
CA PRO A 88 5.67 -8.53 -12.45
C PRO A 88 7.11 -8.95 -12.24
N ALA A 89 7.39 -9.77 -11.20
CA ALA A 89 8.71 -10.35 -10.95
C ALA A 89 9.22 -11.20 -12.14
N ALA A 90 8.34 -12.03 -12.71
CA ALA A 90 8.67 -12.87 -13.85
C ALA A 90 8.86 -12.04 -15.12
N VAL A 91 7.99 -11.05 -15.35
CA VAL A 91 8.13 -10.12 -16.50
C VAL A 91 9.43 -9.34 -16.41
N TYR A 92 9.79 -8.85 -15.22
CA TYR A 92 11.06 -8.15 -14.99
C TYR A 92 12.27 -9.02 -15.34
N ALA A 93 12.31 -10.27 -14.87
CA ALA A 93 13.39 -11.20 -15.21
C ALA A 93 13.45 -11.47 -16.73
N THR A 94 12.31 -11.75 -17.36
CA THR A 94 12.25 -12.00 -18.81
C THR A 94 12.73 -10.80 -19.62
N LEU A 95 12.32 -9.58 -19.27
CA LEU A 95 12.77 -8.37 -19.98
C LEU A 95 14.28 -8.13 -19.80
N LEU A 96 14.82 -8.42 -18.62
CA LEU A 96 16.26 -8.34 -18.39
C LEU A 96 17.05 -9.36 -19.20
N ASP A 97 16.55 -10.60 -19.30
CA ASP A 97 17.15 -11.63 -20.15
C ASP A 97 17.15 -11.21 -21.63
N GLU A 98 16.18 -10.40 -22.05
CA GLU A 98 16.08 -9.79 -23.38
C GLU A 98 16.90 -8.50 -23.55
N GLY A 99 17.58 -8.04 -22.49
CA GLY A 99 18.36 -6.80 -22.50
C GLY A 99 17.51 -5.53 -22.45
N VAL A 100 16.22 -5.63 -22.12
CA VAL A 100 15.28 -4.51 -22.05
C VAL A 100 15.07 -4.11 -20.59
N TYR A 101 15.44 -2.87 -20.25
CA TYR A 101 15.14 -2.30 -18.94
C TYR A 101 14.09 -1.20 -19.05
N LEU A 102 12.93 -1.43 -18.43
CA LEU A 102 11.84 -0.44 -18.36
C LEU A 102 11.88 0.35 -17.05
N CYS A 103 11.80 -0.35 -15.91
CA CYS A 103 11.84 0.23 -14.57
C CYS A 103 12.11 -0.86 -13.53
N SER A 104 12.24 -0.49 -12.26
CA SER A 104 12.37 -1.46 -11.17
C SER A 104 11.08 -2.24 -10.92
N GLU A 105 11.21 -3.48 -10.45
CA GLU A 105 10.07 -4.34 -10.07
C GLU A 105 9.11 -3.64 -9.09
N SER A 106 9.63 -2.94 -8.07
CA SER A 106 8.79 -2.17 -7.13
C SER A 106 8.00 -1.06 -7.81
N THR A 107 8.55 -0.46 -8.88
CA THR A 107 7.85 0.56 -9.67
C THR A 107 6.73 -0.08 -10.48
N MET A 108 6.93 -1.26 -11.07
CA MET A 108 5.88 -2.01 -11.75
C MET A 108 4.69 -2.28 -10.81
N TYR A 109 4.95 -2.80 -9.60
CA TYR A 109 3.88 -3.02 -8.62
C TYR A 109 3.17 -1.74 -8.21
N ARG A 110 3.90 -0.62 -8.05
CA ARG A 110 3.30 0.67 -7.70
C ARG A 110 2.37 1.16 -8.81
N LEU A 111 2.77 1.04 -10.08
CA LEU A 111 1.94 1.41 -11.23
C LEU A 111 0.70 0.52 -11.34
N LEU A 112 0.85 -0.80 -11.16
CA LEU A 112 -0.29 -1.71 -11.15
C LEU A 112 -1.25 -1.42 -10.00
N ARG A 113 -0.73 -1.06 -8.82
CA ARG A 113 -1.57 -0.67 -7.68
C ARG A 113 -2.37 0.60 -7.96
N GLU A 114 -1.73 1.61 -8.54
CA GLU A 114 -2.40 2.85 -8.96
C GLU A 114 -3.48 2.57 -10.03
N ALA A 115 -3.25 1.60 -10.92
CA ALA A 115 -4.21 1.17 -11.93
C ALA A 115 -5.28 0.19 -11.42
N GLY A 116 -5.24 -0.22 -10.14
CA GLY A 116 -6.17 -1.22 -9.58
C GLY A 116 -5.94 -2.66 -10.06
N GLN A 117 -4.78 -2.97 -10.63
CA GLN A 117 -4.43 -4.24 -11.28
C GLN A 117 -3.53 -5.16 -10.40
N THR A 118 -3.59 -5.02 -9.07
CA THR A 118 -2.74 -5.79 -8.13
C THR A 118 -3.28 -7.18 -7.77
N GLY A 119 -4.42 -7.58 -8.35
CA GLY A 119 -5.02 -8.88 -8.11
C GLY A 119 -4.24 -10.03 -8.77
N ASP A 120 -4.78 -11.25 -8.64
CA ASP A 120 -4.30 -12.37 -9.43
C ASP A 120 -4.49 -12.04 -10.92
N ARG A 121 -3.40 -12.14 -11.68
CA ARG A 121 -3.35 -11.79 -13.10
C ARG A 121 -3.71 -12.97 -13.98
N ARG A 122 -3.70 -14.18 -13.44
CA ARG A 122 -4.08 -15.39 -14.17
C ARG A 122 -5.57 -15.34 -14.50
N ARG A 123 -5.92 -15.83 -15.68
CA ARG A 123 -7.30 -16.12 -16.05
C ARG A 123 -7.92 -17.13 -15.07
N GLN A 124 -8.58 -16.63 -14.03
CA GLN A 124 -9.33 -17.44 -13.11
C GLN A 124 -10.67 -17.85 -13.71
N ALA A 125 -11.05 -19.13 -13.53
CA ALA A 125 -12.37 -19.58 -13.88
C ALA A 125 -13.39 -18.92 -12.93
N SER A 126 -14.22 -18.03 -13.47
CA SER A 126 -15.36 -17.49 -12.73
C SER A 126 -16.50 -18.49 -12.83
N HIS A 127 -16.68 -19.29 -11.77
CA HIS A 127 -17.86 -20.13 -11.64
C HIS A 127 -18.96 -19.33 -10.94
N PRO A 128 -20.19 -19.29 -11.49
CA PRO A 128 -21.32 -18.76 -10.75
C PRO A 128 -21.46 -19.57 -9.45
N ALA A 129 -21.95 -18.91 -8.39
CA ALA A 129 -22.19 -19.57 -7.12
C ALA A 129 -23.08 -20.80 -7.35
N SER A 130 -22.63 -21.97 -6.89
CA SER A 130 -23.42 -23.19 -6.98
C SER A 130 -24.73 -23.01 -6.21
N VAL A 131 -25.85 -23.02 -6.92
CA VAL A 131 -27.18 -22.99 -6.31
C VAL A 131 -27.48 -24.39 -5.80
N LYS A 132 -27.67 -24.53 -4.49
CA LYS A 132 -28.10 -25.82 -3.92
C LYS A 132 -29.50 -26.15 -4.46
N PRO A 133 -29.71 -27.32 -5.07
CA PRO A 133 -31.04 -27.70 -5.53
C PRO A 133 -31.97 -27.91 -4.34
N GLU A 134 -33.10 -27.23 -4.33
CA GLU A 134 -34.18 -27.45 -3.36
C GLU A 134 -35.14 -28.49 -3.95
N LEU A 135 -35.17 -29.69 -3.36
CA LEU A 135 -36.01 -30.80 -3.80
C LEU A 135 -37.03 -31.14 -2.70
N VAL A 136 -38.30 -31.30 -3.08
CA VAL A 136 -39.40 -31.67 -2.16
C VAL A 136 -39.95 -33.03 -2.56
N ALA A 137 -40.06 -33.95 -1.60
CA ALA A 137 -40.63 -35.28 -1.81
C ALA A 137 -42.14 -35.28 -1.48
N TYR A 138 -42.98 -35.40 -2.51
CA TYR A 138 -44.44 -35.45 -2.35
C TYR A 138 -44.96 -36.86 -2.05
N GLN A 139 -44.16 -37.89 -2.33
CA GLN A 139 -44.48 -39.31 -2.12
C GLN A 139 -43.22 -40.12 -1.75
N PRO A 140 -43.34 -41.31 -1.11
CA PRO A 140 -42.20 -42.19 -0.88
C PRO A 140 -41.44 -42.50 -2.17
N ASN A 141 -40.11 -42.53 -2.12
CA ASN A 141 -39.21 -42.79 -3.27
C ASN A 141 -39.29 -41.77 -4.43
N SER A 142 -39.86 -40.57 -4.22
CA SER A 142 -39.95 -39.52 -5.26
C SER A 142 -38.71 -38.64 -5.40
N VAL A 143 -37.83 -38.61 -4.39
CA VAL A 143 -36.55 -37.86 -4.40
C VAL A 143 -35.44 -38.76 -3.91
N TRP A 144 -34.33 -38.79 -4.64
CA TRP A 144 -33.15 -39.59 -4.34
C TRP A 144 -31.98 -38.64 -4.17
N SER A 145 -31.37 -38.63 -2.99
CA SER A 145 -30.13 -37.90 -2.72
C SER A 145 -29.01 -38.88 -2.48
N TRP A 146 -27.83 -38.54 -2.98
CA TRP A 146 -26.61 -39.30 -2.81
C TRP A 146 -25.70 -38.47 -1.93
N ASP A 147 -25.23 -39.04 -0.83
CA ASP A 147 -24.20 -38.41 -0.01
C ASP A 147 -22.90 -39.21 -0.14
N ILE A 148 -21.78 -38.50 -0.25
CA ILE A 148 -20.45 -39.11 -0.37
C ILE A 148 -19.65 -38.65 0.82
N GLU A 149 -19.48 -39.55 1.80
CA GLU A 149 -18.63 -39.30 2.95
C GLU A 149 -17.16 -39.60 2.63
N ARG A 150 -16.29 -38.63 2.88
CA ARG A 150 -14.83 -38.84 2.81
C ARG A 150 -14.33 -39.55 4.07
N ARG A 151 -13.90 -40.81 3.94
CA ARG A 151 -13.24 -41.55 5.03
C ARG A 151 -11.73 -41.32 5.06
N GLU A 152 -11.26 -40.53 6.04
CA GLU A 152 -9.82 -40.24 6.22
C GLU A 152 -8.97 -41.47 6.57
N ALA A 153 -9.55 -42.49 7.21
CA ALA A 153 -8.84 -43.70 7.63
C ALA A 153 -8.26 -44.54 6.48
N LEU A 154 -8.73 -44.33 5.24
CA LEU A 154 -8.24 -45.05 4.06
C LEU A 154 -7.11 -44.29 3.33
N PHE A 155 -6.88 -43.02 3.67
CA PHE A 155 -5.83 -42.18 3.06
C PHE A 155 -4.50 -42.23 3.83
N ASN A 156 -4.53 -42.37 5.15
CA ASN A 156 -3.33 -42.51 5.97
C ASN A 156 -3.01 -43.99 6.21
N ARG A 157 -2.42 -44.68 5.21
CA ARG A 157 -2.00 -46.08 5.32
C ARG A 157 -0.94 -46.36 6.41
N THR A 158 -0.41 -45.32 7.07
CA THR A 158 0.66 -45.43 8.06
C THR A 158 0.18 -45.42 9.52
N GLU A 159 -0.96 -44.81 9.86
CA GLU A 159 -1.49 -44.80 11.23
C GLU A 159 -3.02 -44.83 11.28
N VAL A 160 -3.57 -45.82 11.97
CA VAL A 160 -5.00 -45.88 12.28
C VAL A 160 -5.24 -45.14 13.59
N ARG A 161 -6.10 -44.10 13.54
CA ARG A 161 -6.48 -43.27 14.69
C ARG A 161 -7.95 -43.45 15.03
N ASP A 162 -8.28 -43.42 16.32
CA ASP A 162 -9.66 -43.51 16.82
C ASP A 162 -10.49 -42.24 16.56
N HIS A 163 -11.78 -42.29 16.83
CA HIS A 163 -12.71 -41.15 16.87
C HIS A 163 -12.25 -40.00 17.80
N ARG A 164 -11.38 -40.29 18.78
CA ARG A 164 -10.73 -39.27 19.64
C ARG A 164 -9.34 -38.85 19.17
N ARG A 165 -8.98 -39.13 17.92
CA ARG A 165 -7.67 -38.84 17.29
C ARG A 165 -6.45 -39.44 18.00
N ARG A 166 -6.63 -40.46 18.84
CA ARG A 166 -5.53 -41.21 19.45
C ARG A 166 -5.02 -42.28 18.49
N ALA A 167 -3.70 -42.46 18.38
CA ALA A 167 -3.12 -43.52 17.57
C ALA A 167 -3.41 -44.89 18.22
N ILE A 168 -4.01 -45.81 17.44
CA ILE A 168 -4.33 -47.17 17.89
C ILE A 168 -3.35 -48.19 17.30
N ALA A 169 -2.87 -47.96 16.08
CA ALA A 169 -1.85 -48.82 15.46
C ALA A 169 -1.00 -48.03 14.45
N VAL A 170 0.31 -48.27 14.46
CA VAL A 170 1.29 -47.75 13.49
C VAL A 170 1.76 -48.94 12.65
N ALA A 171 1.67 -48.84 11.32
CA ALA A 171 2.28 -49.84 10.45
C ALA A 171 3.81 -49.66 10.50
N ARG A 172 4.55 -50.73 10.84
CA ARG A 172 6.01 -50.78 10.66
C ARG A 172 6.37 -50.88 9.19
#